data_AF-A0A968TEJ8-F1
#
_entry.id   AF-A0A968TEJ8-F1
#
_cell.length_a   1.000
_cell.length_b   1.000
_cell.length_c   1.000
_cell.angle_alpha   90.00
_cell.angle_beta   90.00
_cell.angle_gamma   90.00
#
_symmetry.space_group_name_H-M   'P 1'
#
loop_
_entity.id
_entity.type
_entity.pdbx_description
1 polymer ?
#
loop_
_entity_poly.entity_id
_entity_poly.type
_entity_poly.pdbx_seq_one_letter_code
_entity_poly.pdbx_strand_id
1 'polypeptide(L)'
;MIIIPMRPRWLRVRGLVLLSLLWLVVGCAQGSVVEQEAILNVETIRALTPSPTATPSPTATPTTTPTATPPPTPTSVPPTATPNPALRGFSFCDQVAGRSEGGRFSARLSEVRTETFPAFERIVLDFELEPESAPLSAAANCLSARDFVETTRAAAAPGAFVLQVNFPAWLQDDAARNSVLTSTLALTDTTVATTLDLQFMPDSDAGQR
;
A
#
# COMPACT_ATOMS: atom_id res chain seq x y z
N MET A 1 43.92 -6.25 41.82
CA MET A 1 44.48 -4.92 41.49
C MET A 1 44.18 -4.66 40.02
N ILE A 2 43.15 -3.86 39.72
CA ILE A 2 42.61 -3.65 38.37
C ILE A 2 42.94 -2.23 37.93
N ILE A 3 43.70 -2.07 36.85
CA ILE A 3 44.09 -0.79 36.28
C ILE A 3 43.11 -0.48 35.13
N ILE A 4 42.33 0.60 35.26
CA ILE A 4 41.43 1.12 34.22
C ILE A 4 42.17 2.23 33.47
N PRO A 5 42.41 2.14 32.15
CA PRO A 5 43.01 3.24 31.39
C PRO A 5 41.96 4.31 31.06
N MET A 6 42.19 5.53 31.56
CA MET A 6 41.45 6.72 31.14
C MET A 6 41.77 7.05 29.68
N ARG A 7 40.74 7.06 28.82
CA ARG A 7 40.86 7.56 27.44
C ARG A 7 40.71 9.09 27.40
N PRO A 8 41.59 9.82 26.67
CA PRO A 8 41.57 11.28 26.62
C PRO A 8 40.40 11.82 25.78
N ARG A 9 39.63 12.75 26.37
CA ARG A 9 38.39 13.37 25.82
C ARG A 9 38.57 14.24 24.57
N TRP A 10 39.79 14.45 24.08
CA TRP A 10 40.08 15.41 23.01
C TRP A 10 39.88 14.87 21.58
N LEU A 11 39.75 13.55 21.40
CA LEU A 11 39.52 12.96 20.06
C LEU A 11 38.07 13.12 19.55
N ARG A 12 37.09 13.33 20.43
CA ARG A 12 35.67 13.38 20.01
C ARG A 12 35.25 14.69 19.34
N VAL A 13 35.92 15.79 19.67
CA VAL A 13 35.53 17.12 19.15
C VAL A 13 36.01 17.34 17.71
N ARG A 14 37.18 16.80 17.34
CA ARG A 14 37.70 16.93 15.96
C ARG A 14 36.96 16.08 14.93
N GLY A 15 36.44 14.92 15.32
CA GLY A 15 35.67 14.05 14.41
C GLY A 15 34.31 14.65 14.03
N LEU A 16 33.65 15.34 14.96
CA LEU A 16 32.32 15.91 14.74
C LEU A 16 32.32 17.11 13.78
N VAL A 17 33.37 17.94 13.82
CA VAL A 17 33.50 19.12 12.94
C VAL A 17 33.78 18.74 11.48
N LEU A 18 34.58 17.69 11.25
CA LEU A 18 34.87 17.17 9.92
C LEU A 18 33.64 16.49 9.27
N LEU A 19 32.82 15.80 10.08
CA LEU A 19 31.60 15.15 9.58
C LEU A 19 30.53 16.19 9.21
N SER A 20 30.38 17.28 9.98
CA SER A 20 29.44 18.36 9.65
C SER A 20 29.82 19.14 8.38
N LEU A 21 31.11 19.29 8.09
CA LEU A 21 31.55 19.99 6.87
C LEU A 21 31.28 19.17 5.59
N LEU A 22 31.28 17.84 5.71
CA LEU A 22 31.04 16.93 4.58
C LEU A 22 29.57 16.93 4.11
N TRP A 23 28.62 17.21 5.00
CA TRP A 23 27.19 17.26 4.66
C TRP A 23 26.76 18.54 3.93
N LEU A 24 27.49 19.65 4.09
CA LEU A 24 27.15 20.93 3.46
C LEU A 24 27.44 21.00 1.95
N VAL A 25 28.24 20.09 1.40
CA VAL A 25 28.65 20.13 -0.02
C VAL A 25 27.68 19.38 -0.95
N VAL A 26 26.77 18.56 -0.42
CA VAL A 26 25.86 17.71 -1.23
C VAL A 26 24.55 18.42 -1.64
N GLY A 27 24.31 19.66 -1.18
CA GLY A 27 23.01 20.34 -1.34
C GLY A 27 22.75 21.11 -2.64
N CYS A 28 23.68 21.19 -3.60
CA CYS A 28 23.55 22.10 -4.75
C CYS A 28 23.60 21.37 -6.10
N ALA A 29 22.56 20.61 -6.47
CA ALA A 29 22.37 20.20 -7.87
C ALA A 29 20.95 19.69 -8.18
N GLN A 30 19.90 20.50 -7.99
CA GLN A 30 18.60 20.24 -8.65
C GLN A 30 17.94 21.55 -9.08
N GLY A 31 18.43 22.08 -10.21
CA GLY A 31 17.65 22.99 -11.04
C GLY A 31 17.67 22.42 -12.45
N SER A 32 16.50 22.23 -13.06
CA SER A 32 16.25 22.63 -14.46
C SER A 32 14.91 22.11 -15.01
N VAL A 33 14.39 22.91 -15.95
CA VAL A 33 13.51 22.59 -17.09
C VAL A 33 12.03 22.30 -16.83
N VAL A 34 11.19 23.34 -16.68
CA VAL A 34 9.76 23.23 -17.07
C VAL A 34 9.25 24.44 -17.87
N GLU A 35 9.90 25.60 -17.91
CA GLU A 35 9.20 26.83 -18.30
C GLU A 35 9.75 27.55 -19.54
N GLN A 36 9.85 26.85 -20.68
CA GLN A 36 10.30 27.51 -21.92
C GLN A 36 9.82 26.92 -23.26
N GLU A 37 8.58 26.42 -23.35
CA GLU A 37 7.93 26.11 -24.64
C GLU A 37 6.46 26.58 -24.69
N ALA A 38 6.22 27.88 -24.59
CA ALA A 38 4.86 28.43 -24.79
C ALA A 38 4.80 29.70 -25.64
N ILE A 39 5.80 29.94 -26.50
CA ILE A 39 5.78 31.11 -27.38
C ILE A 39 6.33 30.73 -28.75
N LEU A 40 5.52 30.10 -29.61
CA LEU A 40 5.72 30.06 -31.07
C LEU A 40 4.53 29.34 -31.75
N ASN A 41 3.32 29.91 -31.73
CA ASN A 41 2.29 29.42 -32.66
C ASN A 41 1.10 30.34 -32.99
N VAL A 42 1.20 31.66 -32.79
CA VAL A 42 0.07 32.57 -33.11
C VAL A 42 0.10 33.07 -34.56
N GLU A 43 1.27 33.13 -35.22
CA GLU A 43 1.36 33.64 -36.60
C GLU A 43 1.06 32.58 -37.67
N THR A 44 1.15 31.28 -37.36
CA THR A 44 0.82 30.20 -38.32
C THR A 44 -0.69 30.06 -38.58
N ILE A 45 -1.56 30.55 -37.68
CA ILE A 45 -3.01 30.35 -37.78
C ILE A 45 -3.67 31.27 -38.83
N ARG A 46 -3.03 32.38 -39.24
CA ARG A 46 -3.65 33.33 -40.20
C ARG A 46 -3.42 33.03 -41.68
N ALA A 47 -2.66 32.00 -42.05
CA ALA A 47 -2.32 31.71 -43.45
C ALA A 47 -3.21 30.64 -44.12
N LEU A 48 -4.19 30.06 -43.41
CA LEU A 48 -5.02 28.97 -43.91
C LEU A 48 -6.49 29.37 -44.05
N THR A 49 -6.77 30.48 -44.73
CA THR A 49 -8.16 30.85 -45.09
C THR A 49 -8.51 30.24 -46.46
N PRO A 50 -9.18 29.07 -46.54
CA PRO A 50 -9.60 28.52 -47.82
C PRO A 50 -10.71 29.35 -48.46
N SER A 51 -10.59 29.56 -49.77
CA SER A 51 -11.62 30.18 -50.62
C SER A 51 -12.83 29.24 -50.79
N PRO A 52 -14.08 29.73 -50.71
CA PRO A 52 -15.25 28.89 -50.88
C PRO A 52 -15.36 28.41 -52.33
N THR A 53 -15.13 27.11 -52.52
CA THR A 53 -15.35 26.43 -53.80
C THR A 53 -16.84 26.06 -53.93
N ALA A 54 -17.40 26.30 -55.12
CA ALA A 54 -18.81 26.08 -55.42
C ALA A 54 -19.27 24.66 -55.09
N THR A 55 -20.31 24.56 -54.27
CA THR A 55 -20.93 23.30 -53.83
C THR A 55 -21.61 22.62 -55.02
N PRO A 56 -21.23 21.38 -55.39
CA PRO A 56 -21.97 20.63 -56.41
C PRO A 56 -23.37 20.25 -55.90
N SER A 57 -24.34 20.34 -56.80
CA SER A 57 -25.74 19.98 -56.57
C SER A 57 -25.90 18.51 -56.15
N PRO A 58 -26.74 18.18 -55.16
CA PRO A 58 -26.90 16.81 -54.69
C PRO A 58 -27.52 15.92 -55.78
N THR A 59 -26.78 14.89 -56.17
CA THR A 59 -27.30 13.82 -57.01
C THR A 59 -28.22 12.95 -56.16
N ALA A 60 -29.45 12.73 -56.60
CA ALA A 60 -30.41 11.87 -55.92
C ALA A 60 -29.81 10.47 -55.75
N THR A 61 -29.56 10.10 -54.49
CA THR A 61 -29.02 8.79 -54.13
C THR A 61 -30.18 7.79 -54.16
N PRO A 62 -30.13 6.71 -54.97
CA PRO A 62 -31.06 5.59 -54.85
C PRO A 62 -31.26 5.15 -53.40
N THR A 63 -32.50 5.22 -52.95
CA THR A 63 -32.95 4.77 -51.64
C THR A 63 -32.78 3.25 -51.57
N THR A 64 -31.75 2.79 -50.86
CA THR A 64 -31.60 1.36 -50.56
C THR A 64 -32.70 0.97 -49.57
N THR A 65 -33.52 0.01 -49.95
CA THR A 65 -34.50 -0.58 -49.04
C THR A 65 -33.75 -1.23 -47.88
N PRO A 66 -34.05 -0.88 -46.60
CA PRO A 66 -33.38 -1.47 -45.46
C PRO A 66 -33.65 -2.98 -45.47
N THR A 67 -32.59 -3.75 -45.66
CA THR A 67 -32.64 -5.20 -45.45
C THR A 67 -32.84 -5.43 -43.96
N ALA A 68 -33.83 -6.24 -43.59
CA ALA A 68 -34.14 -6.51 -42.20
C ALA A 68 -32.91 -7.13 -41.51
N THR A 69 -32.33 -6.39 -40.57
CA THR A 69 -31.27 -6.91 -39.69
C THR A 69 -31.86 -8.06 -38.88
N PRO A 70 -31.25 -9.26 -38.89
CA PRO A 70 -31.72 -10.36 -38.07
C PRO A 70 -31.69 -9.96 -36.59
N PRO A 71 -32.64 -10.45 -35.77
CA PRO A 71 -32.67 -10.16 -34.34
C PRO A 71 -31.37 -10.67 -33.68
N PRO A 72 -30.82 -9.95 -32.69
CA PRO A 72 -29.62 -10.39 -31.98
C PRO A 72 -29.88 -11.74 -31.34
N THR A 73 -29.02 -12.71 -31.64
CA THR A 73 -29.03 -14.01 -30.97
C THR A 73 -28.79 -13.78 -29.48
N PRO A 74 -29.61 -14.37 -28.58
CA PRO A 74 -29.40 -14.23 -27.15
C PRO A 74 -28.05 -14.85 -26.77
N THR A 75 -27.09 -14.00 -26.43
CA THR A 75 -25.82 -14.44 -25.84
C THR A 75 -26.13 -15.05 -24.48
N SER A 76 -25.73 -16.31 -24.27
CA SER A 76 -25.86 -16.95 -22.97
C SER A 76 -25.08 -16.14 -21.93
N VAL A 77 -25.76 -15.69 -20.88
CA VAL A 77 -25.10 -15.07 -19.74
C VAL A 77 -24.13 -16.11 -19.14
N PRO A 78 -22.86 -15.75 -18.87
CA PRO A 78 -21.95 -16.65 -18.20
C PRO A 78 -22.57 -17.14 -16.89
N PRO A 79 -22.35 -18.41 -16.50
CA PRO A 79 -22.90 -18.92 -15.25
C PRO A 79 -22.47 -18.01 -14.10
N THR A 80 -23.43 -17.60 -13.28
CA THR A 80 -23.16 -16.88 -12.05
C THR A 80 -22.23 -17.74 -11.20
N ALA A 81 -21.08 -17.19 -10.79
CA ALA A 81 -20.13 -17.90 -9.95
C ALA A 81 -20.86 -18.48 -8.74
N THR A 82 -20.86 -19.80 -8.60
CA THR A 82 -21.50 -20.47 -7.48
C THR A 82 -20.64 -20.21 -6.24
N PRO A 83 -21.17 -19.60 -5.16
CA PRO A 83 -20.40 -19.35 -3.95
C PRO A 83 -19.80 -20.65 -3.44
N ASN A 84 -18.48 -20.69 -3.22
CA ASN A 84 -17.82 -21.88 -2.69
C ASN A 84 -18.34 -22.14 -1.25
N PRO A 85 -19.03 -23.27 -1.00
CA PRO A 85 -19.56 -23.57 0.33
C PRO A 85 -18.48 -23.61 1.43
N ALA A 86 -17.23 -23.92 1.08
CA ALA A 86 -16.10 -23.92 1.99
C ALA A 86 -15.77 -22.52 2.56
N LEU A 87 -16.28 -21.47 1.93
CA LEU A 87 -16.05 -20.08 2.33
C LEU A 87 -17.23 -19.47 3.10
N ARG A 88 -18.28 -20.25 3.41
CA ARG A 88 -19.38 -19.75 4.24
C ARG A 88 -18.87 -19.42 5.65
N GLY A 89 -19.13 -18.18 6.09
CA GLY A 89 -18.73 -17.69 7.42
C GLY A 89 -17.31 -17.10 7.45
N PHE A 90 -16.56 -17.18 6.35
CA PHE A 90 -15.31 -16.46 6.19
C PHE A 90 -15.61 -15.08 5.60
N SER A 91 -15.59 -14.04 6.43
CA SER A 91 -15.36 -12.68 5.94
C SER A 91 -13.87 -12.56 5.62
N PHE A 92 -13.50 -12.43 4.36
CA PHE A 92 -12.08 -12.29 4.01
C PHE A 92 -11.49 -10.96 4.46
N CYS A 93 -12.36 -9.99 4.73
CA CYS A 93 -11.95 -8.60 4.78
C CYS A 93 -12.17 -7.91 6.09
N ASP A 94 -13.04 -8.40 6.98
CA ASP A 94 -13.18 -7.82 8.32
C ASP A 94 -13.22 -8.95 9.35
N GLN A 95 -12.16 -9.09 10.12
CA GLN A 95 -12.00 -10.14 11.12
C GLN A 95 -11.52 -9.57 12.44
N VAL A 96 -12.05 -10.07 13.55
CA VAL A 96 -11.58 -9.71 14.89
C VAL A 96 -11.14 -10.98 15.60
N ALA A 97 -9.93 -10.96 16.13
CA ALA A 97 -9.39 -12.00 16.99
C ALA A 97 -9.36 -11.49 18.43
N GLY A 98 -9.81 -12.32 19.38
CA GLY A 98 -9.88 -11.96 20.79
C GLY A 98 -10.92 -10.88 21.11
N ARG A 99 -10.90 -10.39 22.36
CA ARG A 99 -11.74 -9.27 22.82
C ARG A 99 -10.83 -8.08 23.12
N SER A 100 -11.02 -6.96 22.43
CA SER A 100 -10.28 -5.72 22.66
C SER A 100 -10.54 -5.11 24.05
N GLU A 101 -11.65 -5.49 24.70
CA GLU A 101 -11.98 -5.10 26.08
C GLU A 101 -11.17 -5.87 27.14
N GLY A 102 -10.40 -6.90 26.73
CA GLY A 102 -9.62 -7.74 27.64
C GLY A 102 -8.43 -7.05 28.31
N GLY A 103 -8.15 -5.80 27.96
CA GLY A 103 -7.00 -5.03 28.43
C GLY A 103 -5.87 -4.97 27.40
N ARG A 104 -4.79 -4.29 27.77
CA ARG A 104 -3.57 -4.16 26.95
C ARG A 104 -2.69 -5.39 27.11
N PHE A 105 -2.10 -5.85 26.01
CA PHE A 105 -1.26 -7.04 26.02
C PHE A 105 0.20 -6.70 25.66
N SER A 106 1.11 -7.37 26.34
CA SER A 106 2.55 -7.37 26.07
C SER A 106 2.91 -8.68 25.39
N ALA A 107 3.49 -8.58 24.20
CA ALA A 107 3.84 -9.75 23.42
C ALA A 107 4.99 -9.47 22.44
N ARG A 108 5.73 -10.52 22.12
CA ARG A 108 6.75 -10.55 21.08
C ARG A 108 6.21 -11.31 19.87
N LEU A 109 6.17 -10.68 18.70
CA LEU A 109 5.96 -11.41 17.45
C LEU A 109 7.21 -12.24 17.17
N SER A 110 7.06 -13.55 17.22
CA SER A 110 8.15 -14.53 17.17
C SER A 110 8.38 -15.09 15.77
N GLU A 111 7.30 -15.26 15.00
CA GLU A 111 7.32 -15.82 13.66
C GLU A 111 6.16 -15.28 12.82
N VAL A 112 6.39 -15.22 11.51
CA VAL A 112 5.36 -14.98 10.51
C VAL A 112 5.48 -16.04 9.44
N ARG A 113 4.40 -16.78 9.19
CA ARG A 113 4.36 -17.84 8.17
C ARG A 113 3.14 -17.71 7.27
N THR A 114 3.25 -18.28 6.08
CA THR A 114 2.14 -18.42 5.14
C THR A 114 1.79 -19.87 4.93
N GLU A 115 0.50 -20.14 4.83
CA GLU A 115 -0.04 -21.45 4.53
C GLU A 115 -0.99 -21.34 3.34
N THR A 116 -0.78 -22.17 2.33
CA THR A 116 -1.55 -22.13 1.09
C THR A 116 -2.53 -23.29 1.06
N PHE A 117 -3.81 -22.97 0.87
CA PHE A 117 -4.89 -23.94 0.74
C PHE A 117 -5.48 -23.86 -0.67
N PRO A 118 -6.15 -24.92 -1.16
CA PRO A 118 -6.73 -24.91 -2.51
C PRO A 118 -7.73 -23.79 -2.77
N ALA A 119 -8.33 -23.21 -1.72
CA ALA A 119 -9.37 -22.19 -1.83
C ALA A 119 -8.97 -20.82 -1.26
N PHE A 120 -7.89 -20.72 -0.49
CA PHE A 120 -7.45 -19.48 0.14
C PHE A 120 -6.00 -19.58 0.63
N GLU A 121 -5.42 -18.44 0.98
CA GLU A 121 -4.13 -18.33 1.65
C GLU A 121 -4.34 -17.84 3.07
N ARG A 122 -3.48 -18.27 3.98
CA ARG A 122 -3.51 -17.89 5.38
C ARG A 122 -2.16 -17.34 5.80
N ILE A 123 -2.17 -16.13 6.34
CA ILE A 123 -1.01 -15.54 7.01
C ILE A 123 -1.18 -15.83 8.51
N VAL A 124 -0.16 -16.42 9.14
CA VAL A 124 -0.16 -16.68 10.58
C VAL A 124 0.93 -15.86 11.24
N LEU A 125 0.54 -15.18 12.32
CA LEU A 125 1.38 -14.31 13.12
C LEU A 125 1.47 -14.93 14.52
N ASP A 126 2.64 -15.39 14.92
CA ASP A 126 2.83 -16.10 16.19
C ASP A 126 3.41 -15.19 17.25
N PHE A 127 2.65 -15.03 18.33
CA PHE A 127 3.01 -14.17 19.43
C PHE A 127 3.35 -14.98 20.68
N GLU A 128 4.47 -14.61 21.32
CA GLU A 128 4.82 -15.02 22.67
C GLU A 128 4.33 -13.94 23.63
N LEU A 129 3.38 -14.27 24.50
CA LEU A 129 2.84 -13.32 25.49
C LEU A 129 3.73 -13.29 26.73
N GLU A 130 3.97 -12.10 27.26
CA GLU A 130 4.60 -11.94 28.57
C GLU A 130 3.68 -12.45 29.70
N PRO A 131 4.25 -12.91 30.83
CA PRO A 131 3.46 -13.26 32.01
C PRO A 131 2.56 -12.09 32.44
N GLU A 132 1.34 -12.42 32.89
CA GLU A 132 0.34 -11.43 33.36
C GLU A 132 -0.21 -10.47 32.28
N SER A 133 0.18 -10.65 31.02
CA SER A 133 -0.41 -9.93 29.89
C SER A 133 -1.89 -10.27 29.71
N ALA A 134 -2.68 -9.29 29.26
CA ALA A 134 -4.02 -9.57 28.75
C ALA A 134 -3.97 -10.54 27.54
N PRO A 135 -5.10 -11.22 27.22
CA PRO A 135 -5.20 -12.02 26.01
C PRO A 135 -4.95 -11.18 24.74
N LEU A 136 -4.34 -11.81 23.74
CA LEU A 136 -4.09 -11.18 22.45
C LEU A 136 -5.41 -10.76 21.78
N SER A 137 -5.41 -9.56 21.19
CA SER A 137 -6.50 -9.09 20.34
C SER A 137 -6.00 -8.38 19.09
N ALA A 138 -6.74 -8.56 17.99
CA ALA A 138 -6.40 -8.00 16.69
C ALA A 138 -7.67 -7.74 15.85
N ALA A 139 -7.57 -6.82 14.89
CA ALA A 139 -8.59 -6.61 13.88
C ALA A 139 -7.93 -6.56 12.49
N ALA A 140 -8.50 -7.25 11.51
CA ALA A 140 -8.05 -7.21 10.13
C ALA A 140 -9.12 -6.54 9.26
N ASN A 141 -8.70 -5.65 8.35
CA ASN A 141 -9.54 -4.92 7.40
C ASN A 141 -8.95 -5.03 5.98
N CYS A 142 -9.76 -5.23 4.95
CA CYS A 142 -9.33 -5.02 3.56
C CYS A 142 -9.57 -3.57 3.16
N LEU A 143 -8.52 -2.91 2.67
CA LEU A 143 -8.61 -1.57 2.12
C LEU A 143 -8.23 -1.61 0.65
N SER A 144 -8.87 -0.77 -0.17
CA SER A 144 -8.31 -0.49 -1.49
C SER A 144 -6.96 0.24 -1.32
N ALA A 145 -6.09 0.19 -2.32
CA ALA A 145 -4.83 0.94 -2.28
C ALA A 145 -5.04 2.44 -2.01
N ARG A 146 -6.14 3.00 -2.54
CA ARG A 146 -6.55 4.38 -2.32
C ARG A 146 -6.98 4.62 -0.87
N ASP A 147 -7.90 3.80 -0.36
CA ASP A 147 -8.41 3.96 1.01
C ASP A 147 -7.31 3.75 2.05
N PHE A 148 -6.35 2.85 1.77
CA PHE A 148 -5.17 2.65 2.59
C PHE A 148 -4.34 3.94 2.73
N VAL A 149 -4.02 4.59 1.60
CA VAL A 149 -3.27 5.86 1.62
C VAL A 149 -4.06 6.96 2.31
N GLU A 150 -5.36 7.08 2.04
CA GLU A 150 -6.22 8.10 2.68
C GLU A 150 -6.32 7.89 4.20
N THR A 151 -6.40 6.65 4.66
CA THR A 151 -6.59 6.31 6.08
C THR A 151 -5.29 6.35 6.89
N THR A 152 -4.21 5.80 6.34
CA THR A 152 -2.94 5.62 7.07
C THR A 152 -1.92 6.72 6.79
N ARG A 153 -2.10 7.48 5.70
CA ARG A 153 -1.09 8.40 5.16
C ARG A 153 0.25 7.74 4.81
N ALA A 154 0.30 6.42 4.72
CA ALA A 154 1.46 5.68 4.27
C ALA A 154 1.63 5.79 2.74
N ALA A 155 2.78 5.35 2.24
CA ALA A 155 3.00 5.24 0.79
C ALA A 155 2.00 4.26 0.16
N ALA A 156 1.68 4.47 -1.12
CA ALA A 156 0.77 3.59 -1.84
C ALA A 156 1.31 2.15 -1.85
N ALA A 157 0.44 1.20 -1.48
CA ALA A 157 0.77 -0.21 -1.58
C ALA A 157 0.95 -0.61 -3.06
N PRO A 158 1.83 -1.57 -3.37
CA PRO A 158 2.09 -1.99 -4.74
C PRO A 158 0.91 -2.75 -5.39
N GLY A 159 -0.03 -3.25 -4.58
CA GLY A 159 -1.22 -3.98 -5.05
C GLY A 159 -2.48 -3.12 -5.10
N ALA A 160 -3.56 -3.65 -5.70
CA ALA A 160 -4.87 -2.98 -5.76
C ALA A 160 -5.60 -2.95 -4.39
N PHE A 161 -5.27 -3.91 -3.52
CA PHE A 161 -5.87 -4.08 -2.20
C PHE A 161 -4.77 -4.34 -1.16
N VAL A 162 -5.07 -3.97 0.09
CA VAL A 162 -4.21 -4.14 1.26
C VAL A 162 -5.01 -4.84 2.35
N LEU A 163 -4.44 -5.91 2.92
CA LEU A 163 -4.93 -6.49 4.16
C LEU A 163 -4.23 -5.79 5.33
N GLN A 164 -4.93 -4.89 6.00
CA GLN A 164 -4.42 -4.21 7.19
C GLN A 164 -4.76 -5.03 8.43
N VAL A 165 -3.77 -5.42 9.22
CA VAL A 165 -3.96 -6.06 10.53
C VAL A 165 -3.53 -5.09 11.63
N ASN A 166 -4.48 -4.69 12.47
CA ASN A 166 -4.30 -3.75 13.56
C ASN A 166 -4.29 -4.49 14.91
N PHE A 167 -3.35 -4.12 15.77
CA PHE A 167 -3.22 -4.65 17.14
C PHE A 167 -3.40 -3.51 18.15
N PRO A 168 -4.64 -3.01 18.35
CA PRO A 168 -4.87 -1.74 19.06
C PRO A 168 -4.49 -1.78 20.54
N ALA A 169 -4.47 -2.97 21.14
CA ALA A 169 -4.15 -3.17 22.55
C ALA A 169 -2.70 -3.61 22.79
N TRP A 170 -1.86 -3.69 21.75
CA TRP A 170 -0.48 -4.14 21.87
C TRP A 170 0.41 -3.04 22.45
N LEU A 171 1.02 -3.31 23.60
CA LEU A 171 1.95 -2.43 24.27
C LEU A 171 3.26 -2.32 23.49
N GLN A 172 3.76 -1.10 23.28
CA GLN A 172 5.08 -0.87 22.67
C GLN A 172 6.20 -0.94 23.73
N ASP A 173 6.29 -2.06 24.42
CA ASP A 173 7.30 -2.34 25.45
C ASP A 173 8.52 -3.12 24.90
N ASP A 174 9.35 -3.66 25.79
CA ASP A 174 10.55 -4.41 25.38
C ASP A 174 10.19 -5.71 24.64
N ALA A 175 9.08 -6.36 24.97
CA ALA A 175 8.64 -7.56 24.26
C ALA A 175 8.29 -7.22 22.80
N ALA A 176 7.52 -6.14 22.59
CA ALA A 176 7.20 -5.65 21.26
C ALA A 176 8.46 -5.24 20.48
N ARG A 177 9.38 -4.49 21.11
CA ARG A 177 10.66 -4.07 20.49
C ARG A 177 11.55 -5.24 20.05
N ASN A 178 11.44 -6.40 20.71
CA ASN A 178 12.20 -7.61 20.39
C ASN A 178 11.50 -8.51 19.36
N SER A 179 10.44 -8.03 18.70
CA SER A 179 9.70 -8.74 17.66
C SER A 179 10.48 -8.85 16.35
N VAL A 180 10.21 -9.90 15.56
CA VAL A 180 10.83 -10.14 14.24
C VAL A 180 10.27 -9.25 13.12
N LEU A 181 10.12 -7.95 13.37
CA LEU A 181 9.54 -7.02 12.41
C LEU A 181 10.58 -6.61 11.37
N THR A 182 10.69 -7.41 10.32
CA THR A 182 11.39 -6.98 9.10
C THR A 182 10.43 -6.16 8.24
N SER A 183 10.90 -4.98 7.82
CA SER A 183 10.15 -3.94 7.11
C SER A 183 9.33 -4.38 5.90
N THR A 184 9.64 -5.52 5.28
CA THR A 184 8.80 -6.14 4.24
C THR A 184 9.20 -7.60 4.08
N LEU A 185 8.24 -8.51 4.21
CA LEU A 185 8.40 -9.92 3.90
C LEU A 185 7.79 -10.19 2.52
N ALA A 186 8.60 -10.71 1.59
CA ALA A 186 8.08 -11.25 0.34
C ALA A 186 7.41 -12.60 0.61
N LEU A 187 6.16 -12.75 0.16
CA LEU A 187 5.40 -13.99 0.30
C LEU A 187 5.53 -14.74 -1.03
N THR A 188 6.37 -15.79 -1.02
CA THR A 188 6.72 -16.54 -2.25
C THR A 188 5.80 -17.72 -2.53
N ASP A 189 5.13 -18.21 -1.50
CA ASP A 189 4.31 -19.44 -1.58
C ASP A 189 2.82 -19.16 -1.81
N THR A 190 2.51 -17.89 -2.09
CA THR A 190 1.17 -17.32 -2.20
C THR A 190 0.97 -16.75 -3.62
N THR A 191 -0.25 -16.89 -4.11
CA THR A 191 -0.73 -16.42 -5.42
C THR A 191 -1.40 -15.06 -5.36
N VAL A 192 -2.03 -14.68 -4.23
CA VAL A 192 -2.76 -13.42 -4.10
C VAL A 192 -1.98 -12.41 -3.26
N ALA A 193 -1.55 -12.81 -2.06
CA ALA A 193 -0.73 -11.95 -1.21
C ALA A 193 0.73 -12.08 -1.65
N THR A 194 1.40 -11.00 -2.04
CA THR A 194 2.78 -11.08 -2.56
C THR A 194 3.79 -10.46 -1.61
N THR A 195 3.34 -9.55 -0.77
CA THR A 195 4.16 -8.82 0.19
C THR A 195 3.37 -8.64 1.48
N LEU A 196 4.07 -8.74 2.60
CA LEU A 196 3.57 -8.39 3.93
C LEU A 196 4.48 -7.32 4.50
N ASP A 197 3.91 -6.16 4.80
CA ASP A 197 4.60 -5.08 5.50
C ASP A 197 4.05 -4.99 6.92
N LEU A 198 4.95 -5.07 7.90
CA LEU A 198 4.62 -5.00 9.31
C LEU A 198 5.19 -3.70 9.87
N GLN A 199 4.31 -2.75 10.16
CA GLN A 199 4.68 -1.44 10.65
C GLN A 199 4.19 -1.23 12.08
N PHE A 200 5.05 -0.64 12.92
CA PHE A 200 4.61 -0.05 14.18
C PHE A 200 4.07 1.35 13.92
N MET A 201 2.82 1.58 14.31
CA MET A 201 2.27 2.93 14.32
C MET A 201 2.66 3.62 15.63
N PRO A 202 3.48 4.69 15.59
CA PRO A 202 4.00 5.34 16.81
C PRO A 202 2.91 5.98 17.67
N ASP A 203 1.73 6.28 17.11
CA ASP A 203 0.64 6.96 17.81
C ASP A 203 -0.34 6.01 18.54
N SER A 204 -0.14 4.69 18.49
CA SER A 204 -1.05 3.72 19.15
C SER A 204 -1.03 3.81 20.69
N ASP A 205 0.01 4.41 21.26
CA ASP A 205 0.15 4.59 22.71
C ASP A 205 -0.49 5.88 23.24
N ALA A 206 -1.01 6.77 22.39
CA ALA A 206 -1.59 8.04 22.82
C ALA A 206 -2.98 7.91 23.50
N GLY A 207 -3.52 6.70 23.62
CA GLY A 207 -4.86 6.43 24.17
C GLY A 207 -4.87 5.97 25.64
N GLN A 208 -5.05 6.95 26.54
CA GLN A 208 -5.58 6.88 27.91
C GLN A 208 -4.77 6.11 28.97
N ARG A 209 -4.05 6.88 29.79
CA ARG A 209 -3.83 6.59 31.22
C ARG A 209 -5.04 7.01 32.03
#